data_AF-A0A1V5CCW7-F1
#
_entry.id   AF-A0A1V5CCW7-F1
#
_cell.length_a   1.000
_cell.length_b   1.000
_cell.length_c   1.000
_cell.angle_alpha   90.00
_cell.angle_beta   90.00
_cell.angle_gamma   90.00
#
_symmetry.space_group_name_H-M   'P 1'
#
loop_
_entity.id
_entity.type
_entity.pdbx_description
1 polymer ?
#
loop_
_entity_poly.entity_id
_entity_poly.type
_entity_poly.pdbx_seq_one_letter_code
_entity_poly.pdbx_strand_id
1 'polypeptide(L)'
;MELQEKLDFIKTYDPDGMERLKRLLDKKPYLMDKNVYGECFTERQFNLVFDPLLKAAYDRARILQAIGEKESTVPALSGHLAMESFKVFEYVKDLLKRNQIEIAGFEDRNPTYRRK
;
A
#
# COMPACT_ATOMS: atom_id res chain seq x y z
N MET A 1 12.08 -9.32 4.87
CA MET A 1 10.88 -8.98 5.66
C MET A 1 9.82 -10.01 5.36
N GLU A 2 9.47 -10.77 6.39
CA GLU A 2 8.47 -11.82 6.35
C GLU A 2 7.07 -11.25 6.09
N LEU A 3 6.14 -12.08 5.62
CA LEU A 3 4.76 -11.68 5.34
C LEU A 3 4.09 -11.00 6.55
N GLN A 4 4.27 -11.59 7.73
CA GLN A 4 3.65 -11.11 8.96
C GLN A 4 4.17 -9.72 9.35
N GLU A 5 5.48 -9.50 9.23
CA GLU A 5 6.11 -8.19 9.49
C GLU A 5 5.55 -7.10 8.55
N LYS A 6 5.32 -7.44 7.28
CA LYS A 6 4.69 -6.51 6.32
C LYS A 6 3.27 -6.16 6.74
N LEU A 7 2.48 -7.15 7.15
CA LEU A 7 1.10 -6.94 7.58
C LEU A 7 1.03 -6.08 8.85
N ASP A 8 1.91 -6.32 9.82
CA ASP A 8 1.96 -5.53 11.06
C ASP A 8 2.42 -4.09 10.80
N PHE A 9 3.35 -3.90 9.87
CA PHE A 9 3.75 -2.58 9.41
C PHE A 9 2.59 -1.84 8.73
N ILE A 10 1.90 -2.49 7.79
CA ILE A 10 0.73 -1.91 7.11
C ILE A 10 -0.37 -1.58 8.13
N LYS A 11 -0.64 -2.45 9.10
CA LYS A 11 -1.63 -2.21 10.16
C LYS A 11 -1.35 -0.92 10.94
N THR A 12 -0.08 -0.60 11.15
CA THR A 12 0.35 0.59 11.90
C THR A 12 0.15 1.88 11.13
N TYR A 13 0.46 1.90 9.82
CA TYR A 13 0.46 3.13 9.02
C TYR A 13 -0.73 3.26 8.06
N ASP A 14 -1.28 2.17 7.54
CA ASP A 14 -2.44 2.11 6.63
C ASP A 14 -3.46 1.05 7.12
N PRO A 15 -4.21 1.32 8.22
CA PRO A 15 -5.14 0.35 8.79
C PRO A 15 -6.25 -0.07 7.81
N ASP A 16 -6.71 0.85 6.96
CA ASP A 16 -7.70 0.56 5.92
C ASP A 16 -7.14 -0.40 4.86
N GLY A 17 -5.89 -0.18 4.44
CA GLY A 17 -5.16 -1.08 3.55
C GLY A 17 -5.02 -2.48 4.14
N MET A 18 -4.70 -2.57 5.43
CA MET A 18 -4.64 -3.84 6.14
C MET A 18 -6.01 -4.53 6.20
N GLU A 19 -7.09 -3.81 6.50
CA GLU A 19 -8.42 -4.42 6.56
C GLU A 19 -8.82 -5.07 5.22
N ARG A 20 -8.50 -4.40 4.10
CA ARG A 20 -8.74 -4.95 2.75
C ARG A 20 -7.93 -6.22 2.49
N LEU A 21 -6.65 -6.23 2.86
CA LEU A 21 -5.79 -7.42 2.73
C LEU A 21 -6.27 -8.56 3.61
N LYS A 22 -6.69 -8.26 4.85
CA LYS A 22 -7.25 -9.25 5.78
C LYS A 22 -8.49 -9.91 5.19
N ARG A 23 -9.45 -9.11 4.68
CA ARG A 23 -10.66 -9.64 4.05
C ARG A 23 -10.34 -10.55 2.86
N LEU A 24 -9.26 -10.29 2.13
CA LEU A 24 -8.83 -11.16 1.02
C LEU A 24 -8.19 -12.46 1.53
N LEU A 25 -7.36 -12.39 2.58
CA LEU A 25 -6.77 -13.56 3.24
C LEU A 25 -7.84 -14.46 3.87
N ASP A 26 -8.83 -13.88 4.54
CA ASP A 26 -9.94 -14.61 5.15
C ASP A 26 -10.77 -15.37 4.10
N LYS A 27 -10.78 -14.91 2.84
CA LYS A 27 -11.43 -15.59 1.71
C LYS A 27 -10.56 -16.66 1.04
N LYS A 28 -9.25 -16.75 1.34
CA LYS A 28 -8.34 -17.73 0.74
C LYS A 28 -8.88 -19.16 0.84
N PRO A 29 -9.33 -19.66 2.01
CA PRO A 29 -9.84 -21.04 2.12
C PRO A 29 -11.02 -21.31 1.19
N TYR A 30 -11.96 -20.36 1.10
CA TYR A 30 -13.13 -20.46 0.22
C TYR A 30 -12.74 -20.49 -1.27
N LEU A 31 -11.74 -19.69 -1.68
CA LEU A 31 -11.24 -19.69 -3.05
C LEU A 31 -10.55 -21.01 -3.43
N MET A 32 -9.94 -21.69 -2.45
CA MET A 32 -9.21 -22.94 -2.66
C MET A 32 -10.09 -24.18 -2.64
N ASP A 33 -11.29 -24.12 -2.03
CA ASP A 33 -12.19 -25.26 -1.88
C ASP A 33 -12.80 -25.69 -3.22
N LYS A 34 -13.72 -24.90 -3.80
CA LYS A 34 -14.25 -25.10 -5.17
C LYS A 34 -15.15 -23.95 -5.60
N ASN A 35 -14.99 -23.43 -6.83
CA ASN A 35 -15.91 -22.45 -7.39
C ASN A 35 -17.18 -23.12 -8.00
N VAL A 36 -18.14 -22.31 -8.45
CA VAL A 36 -19.42 -22.78 -9.07
C VAL A 36 -19.20 -23.70 -10.28
N TYR A 37 -18.06 -23.58 -10.96
CA TYR A 37 -17.67 -24.36 -12.14
C TYR A 37 -16.83 -25.59 -11.80
N GLY A 38 -16.55 -25.81 -10.52
CA GLY A 38 -15.76 -26.94 -10.07
C GLY A 38 -14.24 -26.72 -10.06
N GLU A 39 -13.79 -25.50 -10.36
CA GLU A 39 -12.37 -25.13 -10.39
C GLU A 39 -11.90 -24.70 -9.00
N CYS A 40 -10.63 -24.99 -8.68
CA CYS A 40 -10.00 -24.59 -7.42
C CYS A 40 -8.89 -23.59 -7.71
N PHE A 41 -8.84 -22.49 -6.94
CA PHE A 41 -7.69 -21.59 -6.99
C PHE A 41 -6.49 -22.29 -6.33
N THR A 42 -5.41 -22.47 -7.07
CA THR A 42 -4.15 -22.96 -6.50
C THR A 42 -3.51 -21.89 -5.63
N GLU A 43 -2.68 -22.31 -4.66
CA GLU A 43 -1.91 -21.37 -3.84
C GLU A 43 -1.03 -20.44 -4.70
N ARG A 44 -0.45 -20.96 -5.78
CA ARG A 44 0.33 -20.17 -6.74
C ARG A 44 -0.53 -19.08 -7.39
N GLN A 45 -1.74 -19.40 -7.84
CA GLN A 45 -2.64 -18.43 -8.45
C GLN A 45 -3.07 -17.36 -7.44
N PHE A 46 -3.33 -17.75 -6.19
CA PHE A 46 -3.63 -16.79 -5.14
C PHE A 46 -2.45 -15.82 -4.92
N ASN A 47 -1.24 -16.35 -4.76
CA ASN A 47 -0.05 -15.53 -4.51
C ASN A 47 0.26 -14.59 -5.68
N LEU A 48 0.05 -15.02 -6.93
CA LEU A 48 0.21 -14.16 -8.11
C LEU A 48 -0.67 -12.89 -8.06
N VAL A 49 -1.83 -12.97 -7.42
CA VAL A 49 -2.75 -11.83 -7.25
C VAL A 49 -2.44 -11.10 -5.94
N PHE A 50 -2.14 -11.83 -4.87
CA PHE A 50 -1.96 -11.27 -3.53
C PHE A 50 -0.64 -10.51 -3.38
N ASP A 51 0.47 -11.02 -3.92
CA ASP A 51 1.80 -10.43 -3.72
C ASP A 51 1.90 -8.99 -4.27
N PRO A 52 1.39 -8.66 -5.47
CA PRO A 52 1.36 -7.28 -5.96
C PRO A 52 0.52 -6.35 -5.06
N LEU A 53 -0.60 -6.84 -4.52
CA LEU A 53 -1.47 -6.06 -3.64
C LEU A 53 -0.80 -5.78 -2.29
N LEU A 54 -0.17 -6.81 -1.71
CA LEU A 54 0.61 -6.68 -0.48
C LEU A 54 1.76 -5.69 -0.68
N LYS A 55 2.50 -5.79 -1.78
CA LYS A 55 3.61 -4.88 -2.11
C LYS A 55 3.11 -3.44 -2.23
N ALA A 56 2.03 -3.21 -2.96
CA ALA A 56 1.47 -1.87 -3.12
C ALA A 56 0.96 -1.28 -1.78
N ALA A 57 0.35 -2.09 -0.92
CA ALA A 57 -0.06 -1.64 0.41
C ALA A 57 1.14 -1.32 1.31
N TYR A 58 2.18 -2.14 1.26
CA TYR A 58 3.42 -1.90 1.98
C TYR A 58 4.11 -0.62 1.52
N ASP A 59 4.20 -0.39 0.20
CA ASP A 59 4.82 0.82 -0.36
C ASP A 59 4.04 2.09 0.05
N ARG A 60 2.70 2.05 0.03
CA ARG A 60 1.87 3.14 0.57
C ARG A 60 2.09 3.38 2.05
N ALA A 61 2.15 2.32 2.86
CA ALA A 61 2.42 2.42 4.29
C ALA A 61 3.80 3.08 4.57
N ARG A 62 4.82 2.77 3.77
CA ARG A 62 6.14 3.42 3.87
C ARG A 62 6.09 4.90 3.53
N ILE A 63 5.32 5.28 2.52
CA ILE A 63 5.08 6.70 2.18
C ILE A 63 4.38 7.42 3.34
N LEU A 64 3.35 6.80 3.93
CA LEU A 64 2.63 7.35 5.08
C LEU A 64 3.52 7.49 6.32
N GLN A 65 4.42 6.53 6.58
CA GLN A 65 5.43 6.66 7.62
C GLN A 65 6.32 7.88 7.37
N ALA A 66 6.96 7.95 6.19
CA ALA A 66 7.94 8.98 5.87
C ALA A 66 7.32 10.39 5.94
N ILE A 67 6.11 10.57 5.40
CA ILE A 67 5.37 11.82 5.44
C ILE A 67 4.91 12.17 6.87
N GLY A 68 4.61 11.16 7.69
CA GLY A 68 4.23 11.35 9.09
C GLY A 68 5.38 11.83 9.97
N GLU A 69 6.62 11.45 9.64
CA GLU A 69 7.82 11.93 10.33
C GLU A 69 8.21 13.34 9.86
N LYS A 70 8.10 13.62 8.56
CA LYS A 70 8.41 14.93 7.99
C LYS A 70 7.63 15.17 6.70
N GLU A 71 7.05 16.36 6.58
CA GLU A 71 6.46 16.82 5.31
C GLU A 71 7.47 16.67 4.17
N SER A 72 7.05 16.03 3.09
CA SER A 72 7.96 15.61 2.02
C SER A 72 7.32 15.75 0.65
N THR A 73 8.15 16.00 -0.36
CA THR A 73 7.76 16.05 -1.77
C THR A 73 7.92 14.67 -2.42
N VAL A 74 7.27 14.45 -3.58
CA VAL A 74 7.42 13.20 -4.35
C VAL A 74 8.88 12.89 -4.72
N PRO A 75 9.70 13.85 -5.21
CA PRO A 75 11.11 13.59 -5.47
C PRO A 75 11.90 13.19 -4.23
N ALA A 76 11.63 13.84 -3.09
CA ALA A 76 12.30 13.51 -1.82
C ALA A 76 11.93 12.10 -1.34
N LEU A 77 10.64 11.73 -1.42
CA LEU A 77 10.16 10.39 -1.06
C LEU A 77 10.71 9.31 -1.97
N SER A 78 10.78 9.58 -3.28
CA SER A 78 11.38 8.71 -4.29
C SER A 78 12.83 8.35 -3.93
N GLY A 79 13.65 9.37 -3.65
CA GLY A 79 15.04 9.18 -3.24
C GLY A 79 15.18 8.45 -1.90
N HIS A 80 14.42 8.87 -0.88
CA HIS A 80 14.51 8.30 0.46
C HIS A 80 14.04 6.83 0.52
N LEU A 81 12.97 6.49 -0.20
CA LEU A 81 12.38 5.15 -0.18
C LEU A 81 12.98 4.21 -1.23
N ALA A 82 13.89 4.70 -2.07
CA ALA A 82 14.45 4.02 -3.24
C ALA A 82 13.34 3.47 -4.17
N MET A 83 12.32 4.30 -4.40
CA MET A 83 11.17 3.99 -5.25
C MET A 83 11.23 4.82 -6.53
N GLU A 84 10.57 4.36 -7.59
CA GLU A 84 10.45 5.15 -8.80
C GLU A 84 9.49 6.33 -8.58
N SER A 85 9.89 7.54 -8.99
CA SER A 85 9.11 8.77 -8.77
C SER A 85 7.68 8.67 -9.30
N PHE A 86 7.47 8.00 -10.44
CA PHE A 86 6.14 7.77 -11.00
C PHE A 86 5.26 6.89 -10.09
N LYS A 87 5.82 5.83 -9.49
CA LYS A 87 5.09 4.97 -8.55
C LYS A 87 4.75 5.70 -7.27
N VAL A 88 5.70 6.48 -6.74
CA VAL A 88 5.45 7.32 -5.56
C VAL A 88 4.32 8.30 -5.84
N PHE A 89 4.32 8.95 -7.00
CA PHE A 89 3.26 9.86 -7.42
C PHE A 89 1.89 9.16 -7.48
N GLU A 90 1.79 7.99 -8.11
CA GLU A 90 0.54 7.24 -8.19
C GLU A 90 0.03 6.79 -6.81
N TYR A 91 0.92 6.39 -5.89
CA TYR A 91 0.55 6.07 -4.51
C TYR A 91 0.09 7.31 -3.74
N VAL A 92 0.80 8.43 -3.83
CA VAL A 92 0.41 9.71 -3.20
C VAL A 92 -0.98 10.15 -3.70
N LYS A 93 -1.24 10.03 -5.00
CA LYS A 93 -2.54 10.33 -5.61
C LYS A 93 -3.66 9.41 -5.09
N ASP A 94 -3.41 8.12 -4.92
CA ASP A 94 -4.37 7.19 -4.31
C ASP A 94 -4.64 7.55 -2.84
N LEU A 95 -3.59 7.88 -2.06
CA LEU A 95 -3.71 8.30 -0.66
C LEU A 95 -4.49 9.61 -0.50
N LEU A 96 -4.29 10.59 -1.40
CA LEU A 96 -5.07 11.83 -1.45
C LEU A 96 -6.56 11.56 -1.71
N LYS A 97 -6.86 10.70 -2.70
CA LYS A 97 -8.25 10.32 -3.02
C LYS A 97 -8.95 9.64 -1.85
N ARG A 98 -8.20 8.95 -1.00
CA ARG A 98 -8.69 8.29 0.22
C ARG A 98 -8.74 9.21 1.44
N ASN A 99 -8.40 10.49 1.29
CA ASN A 99 -8.30 11.47 2.39
C ASN A 99 -7.31 11.06 3.51
N GLN A 100 -6.29 10.25 3.21
CA GLN A 100 -5.30 9.82 4.20
C GLN A 100 -4.13 10.80 4.33
N ILE A 101 -3.92 11.64 3.31
CA ILE A 101 -2.91 12.71 3.30
C ILE A 101 -3.53 13.99 2.72
N GLU A 102 -2.84 15.11 2.89
CA GLU A 102 -3.19 16.39 2.29
C GLU A 102 -1.95 17.16 1.82
N ILE A 103 -2.19 18.14 0.96
CA ILE A 103 -1.14 19.07 0.51
C ILE A 103 -0.95 20.10 1.63
N ALA A 104 0.23 20.11 2.22
CA ALA A 104 0.59 21.05 3.30
C ALA A 104 1.10 22.38 2.74
N GLY A 105 1.76 22.35 1.58
CA GLY A 105 2.36 23.51 0.94
C GLY A 105 3.14 23.14 -0.30
N PHE A 106 4.16 23.93 -0.60
CA PHE A 106 5.03 23.74 -1.76
C PHE A 106 6.49 24.01 -1.38
N GLU A 107 7.38 23.16 -1.88
CA GLU A 107 8.83 23.36 -1.87
C GLU A 107 9.27 23.53 -3.34
N ASP A 108 9.73 24.73 -3.69
CA ASP A 108 9.93 25.20 -5.05
C ASP A 108 8.69 25.06 -5.95
N ARG A 109 8.68 24.05 -6.82
CA ARG A 109 7.58 23.72 -7.75
C ARG A 109 6.91 22.39 -7.40
N ASN A 110 7.27 21.78 -6.28
CA ASN A 110 6.78 20.48 -5.86
C ASN A 110 5.85 20.62 -4.64
N PRO A 111 4.64 20.05 -4.68
CA PRO A 111 3.78 20.02 -3.50
C PRO A 111 4.41 19.19 -2.39
N THR A 112 4.34 19.70 -1.16
CA THR A 112 4.65 18.95 0.06
C THR A 112 3.38 18.31 0.61
N TYR A 113 3.53 17.08 1.09
CA TYR A 113 2.41 16.31 1.63
C TYR A 113 2.61 16.10 3.12
N ARG A 114 1.50 16.10 3.87
CA ARG A 114 1.45 15.71 5.29
C ARG A 114 0.34 14.70 5.52
N ARG A 115 0.49 13.91 6.58
CA ARG A 115 -0.55 12.99 7.02
C ARG A 115 -1.69 13.78 7.66
N LYS A 116 -2.93 13.37 7.40
CA LYS A 116 -4.11 13.91 8.09
C LYS A 116 -4.29 13.29 9.47
#